data_AF-A0A7S1R0R7-F1
#
_entry.id   AF-A0A7S1R0R7-F1
#
_cell.length_a   1.000
_cell.length_b   1.000
_cell.length_c   1.000
_cell.angle_alpha   90.00
_cell.angle_beta   90.00
_cell.angle_gamma   90.00
#
_symmetry.space_group_name_H-M   'P 1'
#
loop_
_entity.id
_entity.type
_entity.pdbx_description
1 polymer ?
#
loop_
_entity_poly.entity_id
_entity_poly.type
_entity_poly.pdbx_seq_one_letter_code
_entity_poly.pdbx_strand_id
1 'polypeptide(L)'
;GTALDVAGFMWDLLGPEPRVLGGETLAQMARFQPLNLGWGAGYFQYGAGLMVETTSYAGHPPAWPEWGTYVGHGGDTYGFLSEQGIVAHLNASVAIVANQDSDGAIVQRNAFCKMIQTSAKVLLGQTLDLRCPKG
;
A
#
# COMPACT_ATOMS: atom_id res chain seq x y z
N GLY A 1 -13.76 -6.98 10.47
CA GLY A 1 -12.56 -7.76 10.12
C GLY A 1 -11.38 -7.19 10.87
N THR A 2 -10.37 -8.02 11.10
CA THR A 2 -9.08 -7.64 11.68
C THR A 2 -8.09 -7.24 10.58
N ALA A 3 -6.92 -6.70 10.96
CA ALA A 3 -5.84 -6.45 9.99
C ALA A 3 -5.41 -7.74 9.28
N LEU A 4 -5.42 -8.89 9.97
CA LEU A 4 -5.09 -10.18 9.36
C LEU A 4 -6.12 -10.57 8.29
N ASP A 5 -7.42 -10.36 8.54
CA ASP A 5 -8.47 -10.63 7.56
C ASP A 5 -8.32 -9.75 6.30
N VAL A 6 -7.97 -8.47 6.50
CA VAL A 6 -7.76 -7.52 5.39
C VAL A 6 -6.51 -7.90 4.59
N ALA A 7 -5.41 -8.28 5.24
CA ALA A 7 -4.22 -8.77 4.56
C ALA A 7 -4.55 -10.04 3.74
N GLY A 8 -5.28 -11.00 4.34
CA GLY A 8 -5.74 -12.19 3.65
C GLY A 8 -6.63 -11.89 2.45
N PHE A 9 -7.56 -10.94 2.57
CA PHE A 9 -8.36 -10.47 1.45
C PHE A 9 -7.50 -9.86 0.33
N MET A 10 -6.51 -9.00 0.68
CA MET A 10 -5.61 -8.42 -0.30
C MET A 10 -4.75 -9.47 -1.00
N TRP A 11 -4.29 -10.49 -0.28
CA TRP A 11 -3.61 -11.64 -0.87
C TRP A 11 -4.50 -12.37 -1.87
N ASP A 12 -5.74 -12.63 -1.49
CA ASP A 12 -6.70 -13.33 -2.35
C ASP A 12 -7.15 -12.49 -3.54
N LEU A 13 -7.07 -11.17 -3.46
CA LEU A 13 -7.39 -10.24 -4.54
C LEU A 13 -6.22 -10.02 -5.52
N LEU A 14 -5.00 -9.84 -5.00
CA LEU A 14 -3.85 -9.32 -5.75
C LEU A 14 -2.65 -10.27 -5.79
N GLY A 15 -2.67 -11.37 -5.03
CA GLY A 15 -1.58 -12.32 -4.94
C GLY A 15 -1.26 -13.00 -6.27
N PRO A 16 -0.23 -13.85 -6.31
CA PRO A 16 0.17 -14.56 -7.53
C PRO A 16 -0.94 -15.47 -8.10
N GLU A 17 -1.86 -15.92 -7.24
CA GLU A 17 -3.03 -16.71 -7.61
C GLU A 17 -4.31 -16.03 -7.09
N PRO A 18 -4.83 -14.99 -7.78
CA PRO A 18 -6.03 -14.29 -7.35
C PRO A 18 -7.26 -15.23 -7.34
N ARG A 19 -8.06 -15.13 -6.28
CA ARG A 19 -9.25 -15.97 -6.03
C ARG A 19 -10.56 -15.19 -5.93
N VAL A 20 -10.48 -13.87 -5.74
CA VAL A 20 -11.69 -13.04 -5.56
C VAL A 20 -12.34 -12.68 -6.90
N LEU A 21 -11.54 -12.31 -7.91
CA LEU A 21 -12.03 -11.83 -9.20
C LEU A 21 -11.31 -12.52 -10.36
N GLY A 22 -11.98 -12.62 -11.50
CA GLY A 22 -11.37 -13.08 -12.74
C GLY A 22 -10.32 -12.10 -13.27
N GLY A 23 -9.36 -12.62 -14.06
CA GLY A 23 -8.21 -11.85 -14.54
C GLY A 23 -8.58 -10.58 -15.32
N GLU A 24 -9.64 -10.61 -16.14
CA GLU A 24 -10.09 -9.42 -16.87
C GLU A 24 -10.60 -8.32 -15.94
N THR A 25 -11.42 -8.68 -14.94
CA THR A 25 -11.94 -7.72 -13.94
C THR A 25 -10.81 -7.16 -13.09
N LEU A 26 -9.86 -8.00 -12.66
CA LEU A 26 -8.70 -7.55 -11.92
C LEU A 26 -7.83 -6.61 -12.76
N ALA A 27 -7.66 -6.91 -14.06
CA ALA A 27 -6.97 -6.02 -14.98
C ALA A 27 -7.70 -4.68 -15.13
N GLN A 28 -9.04 -4.63 -15.11
CA GLN A 28 -9.76 -3.36 -15.06
C GLN A 28 -9.50 -2.60 -13.75
N MET A 29 -9.50 -3.29 -12.60
CA MET A 29 -9.20 -2.66 -11.31
C MET A 29 -7.78 -2.08 -11.25
N ALA A 30 -6.81 -2.74 -11.87
CA ALA A 30 -5.41 -2.32 -11.94
C ALA A 30 -5.08 -1.40 -13.13
N ARG A 31 -6.08 -0.87 -13.85
CA ARG A 31 -5.87 0.18 -14.87
C ARG A 31 -5.66 1.52 -14.19
N PHE A 32 -4.46 1.71 -13.65
CA PHE A 32 -4.12 2.92 -12.92
C PHE A 32 -3.96 4.13 -13.83
N GLN A 33 -4.55 5.25 -13.43
CA GLN A 33 -4.31 6.56 -14.01
C GLN A 33 -4.10 7.58 -12.89
N PRO A 34 -3.28 8.63 -13.11
CA PRO A 34 -3.22 9.74 -12.18
C PRO A 34 -4.63 10.32 -11.97
N LEU A 35 -5.02 10.53 -10.72
CA LEU A 35 -6.22 11.30 -10.41
C LEU A 35 -6.11 12.69 -11.07
N ASN A 36 -7.21 13.18 -11.61
CA ASN A 36 -7.27 14.49 -12.27
C ASN A 36 -7.96 15.57 -11.42
N LEU A 37 -8.49 15.19 -10.25
CA LEU A 37 -9.24 16.06 -9.35
C LEU A 37 -8.94 15.71 -7.89
N GLY A 38 -9.10 16.69 -6.99
CA GLY A 38 -8.95 16.53 -5.56
C GLY A 38 -7.51 16.67 -5.08
N TRP A 39 -7.27 16.36 -3.81
CA TRP A 39 -5.98 16.55 -3.14
C TRP A 39 -4.87 15.65 -3.69
N GLY A 40 -5.22 14.51 -4.29
CA GLY A 40 -4.29 13.59 -4.95
C GLY A 40 -4.09 13.85 -6.44
N ALA A 41 -4.65 14.93 -7.00
CA ALA A 41 -4.61 15.19 -8.44
C ALA A 41 -3.16 15.30 -8.95
N GLY A 42 -2.82 14.49 -9.96
CA GLY A 42 -1.49 14.43 -10.56
C GLY A 42 -0.45 13.62 -9.76
N TYR A 43 -0.77 13.17 -8.54
CA TYR A 43 0.17 12.50 -7.65
C TYR A 43 -0.20 11.04 -7.35
N PHE A 44 -1.49 10.70 -7.38
CA PHE A 44 -1.96 9.35 -7.06
C PHE A 44 -2.37 8.59 -8.29
N GLN A 45 -1.79 7.41 -8.48
CA GLN A 45 -2.26 6.48 -9.48
C GLN A 45 -3.40 5.66 -8.89
N TYR A 46 -4.59 5.79 -9.47
CA TYR A 46 -5.82 5.20 -8.96
C TYR A 46 -6.51 4.38 -10.06
N GLY A 47 -6.99 3.19 -9.71
CA GLY A 47 -7.75 2.28 -10.56
C GLY A 47 -9.19 2.15 -10.08
N ALA A 48 -9.83 0.99 -10.27
CA ALA A 48 -11.16 0.77 -9.70
C ALA A 48 -11.06 0.25 -8.26
N GLY A 49 -10.84 1.17 -7.31
CA GLY A 49 -10.74 0.84 -5.87
C GLY A 49 -9.36 0.38 -5.42
N LEU A 50 -8.32 0.59 -6.24
CA LEU A 50 -6.93 0.33 -5.92
C LEU A 50 -6.09 1.58 -6.17
N MET A 51 -5.03 1.73 -5.40
CA MET A 51 -4.03 2.78 -5.49
C MET A 51 -2.66 2.16 -5.68
N VAL A 52 -1.80 2.81 -6.46
CA VAL A 52 -0.35 2.65 -6.31
C VAL A 52 0.11 3.70 -5.32
N GLU A 53 0.62 3.25 -4.19
CA GLU A 53 1.07 4.11 -3.11
C GLU A 53 2.57 3.97 -2.87
N THR A 54 3.13 4.95 -2.18
CA THR A 54 4.53 4.95 -1.75
C THR A 54 4.65 5.41 -0.33
N THR A 55 5.54 4.77 0.41
CA THR A 55 5.86 5.14 1.79
C THR A 55 6.66 6.45 1.88
N SER A 56 7.12 6.99 0.75
CA SER A 56 7.86 8.26 0.65
C SER A 56 7.27 9.15 -0.43
N TYR A 57 6.88 10.39 -0.07
CA TYR A 57 6.41 11.33 -1.08
C TYR A 57 7.55 11.82 -1.98
N ALA A 58 7.42 11.61 -3.29
CA ALA A 58 8.44 11.98 -4.28
C ALA A 58 8.05 13.16 -5.19
N GLY A 59 6.88 13.78 -5.00
CA GLY A 59 6.40 14.87 -5.86
C GLY A 59 6.01 14.45 -7.28
N HIS A 60 6.00 13.15 -7.55
CA HIS A 60 5.51 12.53 -8.78
C HIS A 60 4.75 11.26 -8.43
N PRO A 61 3.90 10.73 -9.34
CA PRO A 61 3.26 9.44 -9.14
C PRO A 61 4.28 8.34 -8.87
N PRO A 62 4.00 7.43 -7.91
CA PRO A 62 4.92 6.33 -7.61
C PRO A 62 5.06 5.40 -8.80
N ALA A 63 6.25 4.81 -8.96
CA ALA A 63 6.52 3.78 -9.95
C ALA A 63 6.43 2.40 -9.30
N TRP A 64 5.46 1.60 -9.71
CA TRP A 64 5.35 0.20 -9.31
C TRP A 64 6.16 -0.70 -10.25
N PRO A 65 6.87 -1.74 -9.78
CA PRO A 65 6.94 -2.24 -8.40
C PRO A 65 8.26 -1.88 -7.69
N GLU A 66 8.55 -0.60 -7.44
CA GLU A 66 9.78 -0.21 -6.71
C GLU A 66 9.72 -0.45 -5.20
N TRP A 67 10.87 -0.54 -4.54
CA TRP A 67 10.94 -0.61 -3.08
C TRP A 67 10.27 0.60 -2.42
N GLY A 68 9.47 0.34 -1.39
CA GLY A 68 8.67 1.38 -0.73
C GLY A 68 7.36 1.70 -1.46
N THR A 69 7.04 1.00 -2.56
CA THR A 69 5.72 1.09 -3.20
C THR A 69 4.87 -0.15 -2.93
N TYR A 70 3.55 0.00 -3.02
CA TYR A 70 2.56 -1.08 -2.90
C TYR A 70 1.32 -0.80 -3.74
N VAL A 71 0.62 -1.87 -4.13
CA VAL A 71 -0.72 -1.78 -4.73
C VAL A 71 -1.74 -2.15 -3.67
N GLY A 72 -2.67 -1.25 -3.39
CA GLY A 72 -3.56 -1.39 -2.24
C GLY A 72 -4.54 -0.25 -2.10
N HIS A 73 -4.84 0.15 -0.88
CA HIS A 73 -5.67 1.33 -0.61
C HIS A 73 -5.52 1.78 0.85
N GLY A 74 -5.26 3.07 1.08
CA GLY A 74 -5.32 3.69 2.40
C GLY A 74 -6.76 3.98 2.86
N GLY A 75 -7.02 3.93 4.16
CA GLY A 75 -8.32 4.26 4.74
C GLY A 75 -8.18 5.31 5.84
N ASP A 76 -9.01 6.35 5.77
CA ASP A 76 -9.06 7.44 6.75
C ASP A 76 -10.51 7.67 7.19
N THR A 77 -10.72 7.70 8.50
CA THR A 77 -12.02 7.89 9.16
C THR A 77 -11.82 8.74 10.41
N TYR A 78 -12.90 9.17 11.06
CA TYR A 78 -12.88 9.99 12.29
C TYR A 78 -12.40 9.23 13.56
N GLY A 79 -11.21 8.67 13.52
CA GLY A 79 -10.59 7.96 14.63
C GLY A 79 -9.73 6.75 14.22
N PHE A 80 -9.63 6.43 12.94
CA PHE A 80 -8.78 5.35 12.46
C PHE A 80 -8.10 5.69 11.14
N LEU A 81 -6.82 5.35 11.07
CA LEU A 81 -6.04 5.29 9.85
C LEU A 81 -5.69 3.85 9.54
N SER A 82 -5.63 3.50 8.26
CA SER A 82 -5.25 2.17 7.80
C SER A 82 -4.52 2.21 6.48
N GLU A 83 -3.63 1.25 6.26
CA GLU A 83 -2.97 1.01 5.00
C GLU A 83 -2.88 -0.48 4.75
N GLN A 84 -3.24 -0.89 3.54
CA GLN A 84 -3.22 -2.30 3.15
C GLN A 84 -2.91 -2.44 1.67
N GLY A 85 -2.21 -3.51 1.31
CA GLY A 85 -1.86 -3.79 -0.08
C GLY A 85 -0.81 -4.88 -0.23
N ILE A 86 -0.42 -5.16 -1.47
CA ILE A 86 0.68 -6.06 -1.81
C ILE A 86 1.97 -5.28 -2.04
N VAL A 87 3.06 -5.80 -1.44
CA VAL A 87 4.43 -5.37 -1.69
C VAL A 87 5.11 -6.42 -2.56
N ALA A 88 5.31 -6.14 -3.85
CA ALA A 88 5.71 -7.13 -4.85
C ALA A 88 7.04 -7.79 -4.52
N HIS A 89 8.04 -7.00 -4.13
CA HIS A 89 9.36 -7.53 -3.79
C HIS A 89 9.36 -8.45 -2.56
N LEU A 90 8.38 -8.33 -1.67
CA LEU A 90 8.21 -9.25 -0.54
C LEU A 90 7.34 -10.46 -0.91
N ASN A 91 6.65 -10.42 -2.04
CA ASN A 91 5.58 -11.35 -2.40
C ASN A 91 4.62 -11.56 -1.21
N ALA A 92 4.16 -10.45 -0.62
CA ALA A 92 3.35 -10.47 0.59
C ALA A 92 2.30 -9.36 0.56
N SER A 93 1.13 -9.66 1.11
CA SER A 93 0.11 -8.68 1.48
C SER A 93 0.33 -8.20 2.90
N VAL A 94 0.10 -6.92 3.15
CA VAL A 94 0.20 -6.32 4.47
C VAL A 94 -1.02 -5.46 4.74
N ALA A 95 -1.40 -5.38 6.01
CA ALA A 95 -2.39 -4.43 6.52
C ALA A 95 -1.94 -3.89 7.88
N ILE A 96 -2.00 -2.58 8.06
CA ILE A 96 -1.70 -1.88 9.30
C ILE A 96 -2.88 -0.97 9.61
N VAL A 97 -3.29 -0.94 10.88
CA VAL A 97 -4.38 -0.07 11.36
C VAL A 97 -3.91 0.64 12.62
N ALA A 98 -4.20 1.94 12.72
CA ALA A 98 -4.03 2.73 13.92
C ALA A 98 -5.39 3.23 14.40
N ASN A 99 -5.60 3.23 15.72
CA ASN A 99 -6.81 3.72 16.38
C ASN A 99 -6.74 5.23 16.68
N GLN A 100 -6.18 5.99 15.75
CA GLN A 100 -6.10 7.44 15.80
C GLN A 100 -5.89 8.00 14.39
N ASP A 101 -6.32 9.25 14.19
CA ASP A 101 -6.27 9.99 12.92
C ASP A 101 -5.59 11.37 13.06
N SER A 102 -4.95 11.64 14.20
CA SER A 102 -4.32 12.95 14.46
C SER A 102 -3.04 13.20 13.64
N ASP A 103 -2.44 12.14 13.10
CA ASP A 103 -1.30 12.21 12.19
C ASP A 103 -1.47 11.22 11.03
N GLY A 104 -1.87 11.74 9.86
CA GLY A 104 -2.04 10.96 8.63
C GLY A 104 -0.77 10.22 8.16
N ALA A 105 0.42 10.61 8.63
CA ALA A 105 1.67 9.96 8.25
C ALA A 105 1.98 8.69 9.06
N ILE A 106 1.30 8.45 10.20
CA ILE A 106 1.69 7.39 11.14
C ILE A 106 1.62 6.00 10.52
N VAL A 107 0.57 5.72 9.73
CA VAL A 107 0.37 4.38 9.17
C VAL A 107 1.22 4.22 7.90
N GLN A 108 1.01 5.07 6.90
CA GLN A 108 1.68 4.97 5.60
C GLN A 108 3.18 5.22 5.69
N ARG A 109 3.60 6.38 6.20
CA ARG A 109 5.00 6.82 6.10
C ARG A 109 5.87 6.24 7.21
N ASN A 110 5.31 6.03 8.41
CA ASN A 110 6.09 5.52 9.54
C ASN A 110 5.99 4.00 9.65
N ALA A 111 4.80 3.47 9.94
CA ALA A 111 4.62 2.06 10.25
C ALA A 111 4.83 1.16 9.03
N PHE A 112 4.18 1.46 7.90
CA PHE A 112 4.28 0.66 6.68
C PHE A 112 5.69 0.69 6.11
N CYS A 113 6.33 1.86 6.06
CA CYS A 113 7.72 2.01 5.65
C CYS A 113 8.69 1.12 6.46
N LYS A 114 8.63 1.20 7.79
CA LYS A 114 9.48 0.40 8.68
C LYS A 114 9.15 -1.09 8.59
N MET A 115 7.88 -1.43 8.35
CA MET A 115 7.46 -2.80 8.10
C MET A 115 8.13 -3.34 6.83
N ILE A 116 8.14 -2.60 5.71
CA ILE A 116 8.83 -3.04 4.49
C ILE A 116 10.33 -3.25 4.76
N GLN A 117 11.01 -2.29 5.40
CA GLN A 117 12.44 -2.43 5.71
C GLN A 117 12.74 -3.64 6.60
N THR A 118 11.94 -3.83 7.66
CA THR A 118 12.09 -4.94 8.60
C THR A 118 11.83 -6.28 7.91
N SER A 119 10.76 -6.37 7.13
CA SER A 119 10.39 -7.58 6.39
C SER A 119 11.43 -7.94 5.35
N ALA A 120 11.96 -6.98 4.58
CA ALA A 120 13.03 -7.24 3.63
C ALA A 120 14.30 -7.78 4.32
N LYS A 121 14.63 -7.22 5.49
CA LYS A 121 15.79 -7.70 6.27
C LYS A 121 15.57 -9.10 6.82
N VAL A 122 14.40 -9.38 7.39
CA VAL A 122 14.11 -10.65 8.08
C VAL A 122 13.84 -11.78 7.08
N LEU A 123 13.04 -11.52 6.04
CA LEU A 123 12.58 -12.56 5.11
C LEU A 123 13.56 -12.77 3.95
N LEU A 124 14.22 -11.71 3.49
CA LEU A 124 15.08 -11.76 2.29
C LEU A 124 16.56 -11.54 2.59
N GLY A 125 16.93 -11.21 3.84
CA GLY A 125 18.31 -10.84 4.18
C GLY A 125 18.78 -9.52 3.58
N GLN A 126 17.86 -8.69 3.04
CA GLN A 126 18.19 -7.45 2.35
C GLN A 126 18.07 -6.24 3.29
N THR A 127 19.12 -5.42 3.36
CA THR A 127 19.07 -4.16 4.11
C THR A 127 18.66 -3.03 3.17
N LEU A 128 17.50 -2.43 3.45
CA LEU A 128 16.94 -1.32 2.69
C LEU A 128 16.96 -0.04 3.52
N ASP A 129 17.28 1.09 2.90
CA ASP A 129 17.04 2.42 3.46
C ASP A 129 15.95 3.15 2.66
N LEU A 130 14.71 3.07 3.14
CA LEU A 130 13.57 3.78 2.57
C LEU A 130 13.41 5.20 3.13
N ARG A 131 14.36 5.66 3.98
CA ARG A 131 14.31 6.96 4.64
C ARG A 131 13.00 7.23 5.39
N CYS A 132 12.46 6.21 6.06
CA CYS A 132 11.24 6.31 6.83
C CYS A 132 11.36 7.43 7.88
N PRO A 133 10.32 8.27 8.09
CA PRO A 133 10.40 9.33 9.08
C PRO A 133 10.60 8.76 10.50
N LYS A 134 11.24 9.58 11.33
CA LYS A 134 11.35 9.31 12.76
C LYS A 134 9.99 9.65 13.37
N GLY A 135 9.38 8.68 14.04
CA GLY A 135 8.15 8.87 14.79
C GLY A 135 8.39 9.58 16.11
#